data_AF-T0Y1M1-F1
#
_entry.id   AF-T0Y1M1-F1
#
_cell.length_a   1.000
_cell.length_b   1.000
_cell.length_c   1.000
_cell.angle_alpha   90.00
_cell.angle_beta   90.00
_cell.angle_gamma   90.00
#
_symmetry.space_group_name_H-M   'P 1'
#
loop_
_entity.id
_entity.type
_entity.pdbx_description
1 polymer ?
#
loop_
_entity_poly.entity_id
_entity_poly.type
_entity_poly.pdbx_seq_one_letter_code
_entity_poly.pdbx_strand_id
1 'polypeptide(L)'
;MTIDHPPVNVLGREVLDALVYRLDEAEADPEVRAVVLASASDRAFAAGANIREMAPMGPAEAHDHGERGQGTTLRIERLPLPVIAAVNGVCLGGGCEIALACDFIIASDDASFGQPEINLGVMPGWGGTRRLPRRIGPAAARRWIMTGRSVSAKEAHAQGLVDQIVPRTDLLSTALALAGNSRKSPRSRSPQRNSPSSARSTRESRRVSPTSSTFGRTSSGPPTRRPACRPS
;
A
#
# COMPACT_ATOMS: atom_id res chain seq x y z
N MET A 1 -16.37 -8.87 4.71
CA MET A 1 -15.44 -9.15 5.82
C MET A 1 -15.13 -7.84 6.51
N THR A 2 -15.17 -7.82 7.83
CA THR A 2 -14.96 -6.59 8.62
C THR A 2 -13.82 -6.83 9.59
N ILE A 3 -12.81 -5.96 9.58
CA ILE A 3 -11.73 -5.97 10.56
C ILE A 3 -12.24 -5.26 11.81
N ASP A 4 -12.22 -5.96 12.94
CA ASP A 4 -12.64 -5.43 14.23
C ASP A 4 -11.56 -5.73 15.28
N HIS A 5 -10.60 -4.82 15.37
CA HIS A 5 -9.53 -4.89 16.37
C HIS A 5 -9.30 -3.48 16.95
N PRO A 6 -10.15 -3.06 17.92
CA PRO A 6 -10.15 -1.70 18.42
C PRO A 6 -8.81 -1.31 19.08
N PRO A 7 -8.50 0.00 19.13
CA PRO A 7 -9.33 1.11 18.66
C PRO A 7 -9.16 1.43 17.17
N VAL A 8 -8.07 0.98 16.53
CA VAL A 8 -7.66 1.46 15.19
C VAL A 8 -7.19 0.34 14.26
N ASN A 9 -7.59 -0.90 14.52
CA ASN A 9 -7.28 -2.06 13.68
C ASN A 9 -5.77 -2.20 13.42
N VAL A 10 -5.00 -2.31 14.51
CA VAL A 10 -3.58 -2.70 14.39
C VAL A 10 -3.50 -4.15 13.94
N LEU A 11 -2.55 -4.42 13.04
CA LEU A 11 -2.44 -5.69 12.34
C LEU A 11 -1.36 -6.53 13.01
N GLY A 12 -1.77 -7.30 14.01
CA GLY A 12 -0.98 -8.32 14.67
C GLY A 12 -1.15 -9.70 14.05
N ARG A 13 -0.45 -10.71 14.59
CA ARG A 13 -0.54 -12.11 14.12
C ARG A 13 -1.98 -12.60 14.06
N GLU A 14 -2.75 -12.39 15.12
CA GLU A 14 -4.15 -12.85 15.24
C GLU A 14 -5.03 -12.32 14.09
N VAL A 15 -4.94 -11.01 13.82
CA VAL A 15 -5.75 -10.36 12.78
C VAL A 15 -5.35 -10.85 11.38
N LEU A 16 -4.05 -11.02 11.13
CA LEU A 16 -3.56 -11.52 9.85
C LEU A 16 -3.99 -12.97 9.59
N ASP A 17 -3.91 -13.83 10.60
CA ASP A 17 -4.30 -15.23 10.51
C ASP A 17 -5.82 -15.37 10.33
N ALA A 18 -6.60 -14.60 11.08
CA ALA A 18 -8.05 -14.54 10.93
C ALA A 18 -8.45 -14.05 9.52
N LEU A 19 -7.76 -13.05 8.98
CA LEU A 19 -8.02 -12.56 7.64
C LEU A 19 -7.77 -13.63 6.57
N VAL A 20 -6.63 -14.33 6.64
CA VAL A 20 -6.32 -15.43 5.71
C VAL A 20 -7.37 -16.53 5.81
N TYR A 21 -7.73 -16.95 7.02
CA TYR A 21 -8.76 -17.97 7.24
C TYR A 21 -10.11 -17.57 6.61
N ARG A 22 -10.55 -16.32 6.80
CA ARG A 22 -11.79 -15.82 6.20
C ARG A 22 -11.74 -15.77 4.68
N LEU A 23 -10.57 -15.46 4.10
CA LEU A 23 -10.36 -15.51 2.64
C LEU A 23 -10.46 -16.94 2.09
N ASP A 24 -9.96 -17.93 2.83
CA ASP A 24 -10.07 -19.34 2.48
C ASP A 24 -11.54 -19.81 2.51
N GLU A 25 -12.30 -19.42 3.54
CA GLU A 25 -13.75 -19.70 3.59
C GLU A 25 -14.50 -19.07 2.42
N ALA A 26 -14.21 -17.82 2.10
CA ALA A 26 -14.85 -17.12 0.98
C ALA A 26 -14.52 -17.76 -0.38
N GLU A 27 -13.29 -18.27 -0.55
CA GLU A 27 -12.90 -18.97 -1.77
C GLU A 27 -13.59 -20.33 -1.92
N ALA A 28 -13.77 -21.05 -0.81
CA ALA A 28 -14.42 -22.37 -0.80
C ALA A 28 -15.94 -22.30 -1.00
N ASP A 29 -16.57 -21.16 -0.66
CA ASP A 29 -18.01 -20.98 -0.81
C ASP A 29 -18.40 -20.62 -2.26
N PRO A 30 -19.14 -21.49 -2.98
CA PRO A 30 -19.54 -21.24 -4.36
C PRO A 30 -20.47 -20.02 -4.51
N GLU A 31 -21.23 -19.67 -3.47
CA GLU A 31 -22.18 -18.55 -3.48
C GLU A 31 -21.48 -17.20 -3.34
N VAL A 32 -20.29 -17.16 -2.75
CA VAL A 32 -19.50 -15.93 -2.63
C VAL A 32 -18.94 -15.55 -3.99
N ARG A 33 -19.23 -14.33 -4.44
CA ARG A 33 -18.79 -13.80 -5.75
C ARG A 33 -17.73 -12.71 -5.68
N ALA A 34 -17.61 -12.03 -4.55
CA ALA A 34 -16.67 -10.95 -4.29
C ALA A 34 -16.52 -10.75 -2.77
N VAL A 35 -15.43 -10.12 -2.36
CA VAL A 35 -15.16 -9.78 -0.96
C VAL A 35 -15.07 -8.25 -0.84
N VAL A 36 -15.86 -7.69 0.08
CA VAL A 36 -15.62 -6.33 0.58
C VAL A 36 -14.87 -6.45 1.91
N LEU A 37 -13.70 -5.82 1.98
CA LEU A 37 -12.93 -5.66 3.22
C LEU A 37 -13.25 -4.29 3.81
N ALA A 38 -13.89 -4.27 4.97
CA ALA A 38 -14.32 -3.08 5.67
C ALA A 38 -13.75 -3.06 7.10
N SER A 39 -14.06 -2.01 7.85
CA SER A 39 -13.65 -1.83 9.25
C SER A 39 -14.85 -1.62 10.15
N ALA A 40 -14.79 -2.19 11.36
CA ALA A 40 -15.72 -1.91 12.45
C ALA A 40 -15.33 -0.65 13.24
N SER A 41 -14.08 -0.17 13.11
CA SER A 41 -13.63 1.05 13.75
C SER A 41 -14.06 2.27 12.95
N ASP A 42 -14.71 3.23 13.61
CA ASP A 42 -15.04 4.52 13.00
C ASP A 42 -13.79 5.35 12.67
N ARG A 43 -12.62 5.08 13.26
CA ARG A 43 -11.44 5.96 13.10
C ARG A 43 -10.48 5.49 12.02
N ALA A 44 -10.40 4.19 11.80
CA ALA A 44 -9.37 3.60 10.98
C ALA A 44 -9.93 2.45 10.15
N PHE A 45 -9.43 2.34 8.93
CA PHE A 45 -9.47 1.08 8.21
C PHE A 45 -8.50 0.10 8.87
N ALA A 46 -7.23 0.49 8.94
CA ALA A 46 -6.16 -0.18 9.67
C ALA A 46 -4.96 0.76 9.83
N ALA A 47 -4.49 0.95 11.07
CA ALA A 47 -3.42 1.90 11.39
C ALA A 47 -1.99 1.34 11.15
N GLY A 48 -1.87 0.10 10.68
CA GLY A 48 -0.59 -0.54 10.36
C GLY A 48 -0.30 -1.76 11.23
N ALA A 49 0.94 -2.25 11.15
CA ALA A 49 1.40 -3.40 11.92
C ALA A 49 1.37 -3.12 13.43
N ASN A 50 1.19 -4.17 14.24
CA ASN A 50 1.18 -4.02 15.69
C ASN A 50 2.59 -3.77 16.25
N ILE A 51 2.94 -2.50 16.44
CA ILE A 51 4.27 -2.08 16.96
C ILE A 51 4.57 -2.72 18.32
N ARG A 52 3.56 -2.99 19.16
CA ARG A 52 3.78 -3.64 20.46
C ARG A 52 4.25 -5.09 20.32
N GLU A 53 3.73 -5.80 19.33
CA GLU A 53 4.21 -7.15 18.99
C GLU A 53 5.61 -7.09 18.37
N MET A 54 5.91 -6.05 17.59
CA MET A 54 7.18 -5.90 16.88
C MET A 54 8.34 -5.45 17.77
N ALA A 55 8.08 -4.63 18.80
CA ALA A 55 9.11 -4.02 19.64
C ALA A 55 10.12 -5.01 20.26
N PRO A 56 9.73 -6.20 20.76
CA PRO A 56 10.68 -7.17 21.32
C PRO A 56 11.33 -8.10 20.29
N MET A 57 10.94 -8.04 19.00
CA MET A 57 11.36 -9.04 18.00
C MET A 57 12.85 -8.96 17.69
N GLY A 58 13.51 -10.12 17.68
CA GLY A 58 14.84 -10.28 17.08
C GLY A 58 14.78 -10.33 15.54
N PRO A 59 15.94 -10.36 14.85
CA PRO A 59 15.99 -10.36 13.39
C PRO A 59 15.20 -11.49 12.71
N ALA A 60 15.22 -12.71 13.29
CA ALA A 60 14.47 -13.85 12.76
C ALA A 60 12.96 -13.65 12.89
N GLU A 61 12.49 -13.22 14.06
CA GLU A 61 11.07 -12.97 14.31
C GLU A 61 10.54 -11.79 13.46
N ALA A 62 11.36 -10.77 13.26
CA ALA A 62 11.05 -9.65 12.37
C ALA A 62 10.95 -10.10 10.90
N HIS A 63 11.80 -11.04 10.48
CA HIS A 63 11.71 -11.65 9.16
C HIS A 63 10.41 -12.44 9.00
N ASP A 64 10.10 -13.33 9.94
CA ASP A 64 8.86 -14.13 9.95
C ASP A 64 7.61 -13.25 9.96
N HIS A 65 7.65 -12.12 10.68
CA HIS A 65 6.58 -11.13 10.69
C HIS A 65 6.40 -10.47 9.31
N GLY A 66 7.51 -10.11 8.66
CA GLY A 66 7.51 -9.61 7.29
C GLY A 66 6.95 -10.61 6.29
N GLU A 67 7.39 -11.87 6.36
CA GLU A 67 6.89 -12.96 5.51
C GLU A 67 5.40 -13.22 5.72
N ARG A 68 4.92 -13.18 6.97
CA ARG A 68 3.49 -13.33 7.27
C ARG A 68 2.65 -12.23 6.63
N GLY A 69 3.00 -10.97 6.86
CA GLY A 69 2.25 -9.85 6.27
C GLY A 69 2.32 -9.83 4.74
N GLN A 70 3.48 -10.14 4.15
CA GLN A 70 3.60 -10.32 2.71
C GLN A 70 2.76 -11.50 2.20
N GLY A 71 2.73 -12.61 2.94
CA GLY A 71 1.89 -13.78 2.67
C GLY A 71 0.40 -13.42 2.65
N THR A 72 -0.08 -12.67 3.64
CA THR A 72 -1.46 -12.18 3.70
C THR A 72 -1.81 -11.30 2.51
N THR A 73 -0.96 -10.33 2.15
CA THR A 73 -1.23 -9.47 0.97
C THR A 73 -1.17 -10.23 -0.35
N LEU A 74 -0.27 -11.21 -0.50
CA LEU A 74 -0.23 -12.10 -1.66
C LEU A 74 -1.47 -13.00 -1.73
N ARG A 75 -1.99 -13.46 -0.59
CA ARG A 75 -3.21 -14.26 -0.52
C ARG A 75 -4.42 -13.48 -1.04
N ILE A 76 -4.55 -12.20 -0.64
CA ILE A 76 -5.58 -11.28 -1.15
C ILE A 76 -5.44 -11.13 -2.67
N GLU A 77 -4.23 -10.80 -3.15
CA GLU A 77 -3.98 -10.55 -4.57
C GLU A 77 -4.24 -11.78 -5.45
N ARG A 78 -4.01 -12.98 -4.92
CA ARG A 78 -4.22 -14.26 -5.64
C ARG A 78 -5.63 -14.80 -5.55
N LEU A 79 -6.51 -14.22 -4.72
CA LEU A 79 -7.89 -14.67 -4.57
C LEU A 79 -8.60 -14.63 -5.95
N PRO A 80 -9.30 -15.69 -6.37
CA PRO A 80 -10.02 -15.70 -7.65
C PRO A 80 -11.25 -14.76 -7.63
N LEU A 81 -11.68 -14.35 -6.45
CA LEU A 81 -12.77 -13.41 -6.21
C LEU A 81 -12.27 -11.96 -6.24
N PRO A 82 -13.06 -11.01 -6.79
CA PRO A 82 -12.78 -9.59 -6.66
C PRO A 82 -12.73 -9.15 -5.19
N VAL A 83 -11.72 -8.36 -4.82
CA VAL A 83 -11.59 -7.81 -3.47
C VAL A 83 -11.63 -6.28 -3.51
N ILE A 84 -12.57 -5.70 -2.76
CA ILE A 84 -12.77 -4.26 -2.65
C ILE A 84 -12.42 -3.82 -1.23
N ALA A 85 -11.47 -2.90 -1.08
CA ALA A 85 -11.22 -2.22 0.19
C ALA A 85 -12.19 -1.04 0.34
N ALA A 86 -12.97 -1.02 1.42
CA ALA A 86 -13.82 0.09 1.83
C ALA A 86 -13.10 0.86 2.95
N VAL A 87 -12.32 1.88 2.58
CA VAL A 87 -11.42 2.61 3.50
C VAL A 87 -12.15 3.80 4.10
N ASN A 88 -12.56 3.68 5.36
CA ASN A 88 -13.39 4.67 6.07
C ASN A 88 -12.59 5.71 6.87
N GLY A 89 -11.27 5.61 6.93
CA GLY A 89 -10.46 6.43 7.82
C GLY A 89 -8.96 6.21 7.62
N VAL A 90 -8.22 6.21 8.72
CA VAL A 90 -6.76 5.99 8.72
C VAL A 90 -6.40 4.62 8.10
N CYS A 91 -5.54 4.64 7.09
CA CYS A 91 -5.07 3.49 6.32
C CYS A 91 -3.54 3.60 6.12
N LEU A 92 -2.76 3.20 7.12
CA LEU A 92 -1.32 3.48 7.17
C LEU A 92 -0.49 2.20 7.23
N GLY A 93 0.70 2.26 6.62
CA GLY A 93 1.70 1.18 6.63
C GLY A 93 1.10 -0.14 6.17
N GLY A 94 1.21 -1.18 7.00
CA GLY A 94 0.56 -2.48 6.76
C GLY A 94 -0.93 -2.43 6.38
N GLY A 95 -1.70 -1.46 6.92
CA GLY A 95 -3.10 -1.24 6.53
C GLY A 95 -3.24 -0.73 5.09
N CYS A 96 -2.37 0.19 4.69
CA CYS A 96 -2.26 0.65 3.31
C CYS A 96 -1.77 -0.48 2.38
N GLU A 97 -0.89 -1.36 2.85
CA GLU A 97 -0.39 -2.51 2.10
C GLU A 97 -1.48 -3.57 1.88
N ILE A 98 -2.37 -3.80 2.85
CA ILE A 98 -3.58 -4.61 2.67
C ILE A 98 -4.53 -3.98 1.64
N ALA A 99 -4.79 -2.67 1.73
CA ALA A 99 -5.63 -1.99 0.75
C ALA A 99 -5.02 -2.06 -0.66
N LEU A 100 -3.71 -1.87 -0.80
CA LEU A 100 -2.96 -2.00 -2.06
C LEU A 100 -3.04 -3.40 -2.69
N ALA A 101 -3.25 -4.44 -1.88
CA ALA A 101 -3.40 -5.80 -2.36
C ALA A 101 -4.81 -6.10 -2.90
N CYS A 102 -5.80 -5.26 -2.57
CA CYS A 102 -7.15 -5.35 -3.11
C CYS A 102 -7.19 -4.87 -4.57
N ASP A 103 -8.22 -5.28 -5.29
CA ASP A 103 -8.43 -4.91 -6.68
C ASP A 103 -8.88 -3.45 -6.80
N PHE A 104 -9.82 -3.07 -5.95
CA PHE A 104 -10.40 -1.74 -5.90
C PHE A 104 -10.28 -1.16 -4.49
N ILE A 105 -10.09 0.16 -4.42
CA ILE A 105 -10.10 0.93 -3.19
C ILE A 105 -11.16 2.02 -3.32
N ILE A 106 -12.22 1.91 -2.54
CA ILE A 106 -13.21 2.96 -2.34
C ILE A 106 -12.90 3.61 -1.00
N ALA A 107 -12.80 4.94 -0.97
CA ALA A 107 -12.43 5.67 0.22
C ALA A 107 -13.53 6.65 0.64
N SER A 108 -13.68 6.86 1.95
CA SER A 108 -14.38 8.04 2.44
C SER A 108 -13.56 9.30 2.13
N ASP A 109 -14.24 10.43 2.05
CA ASP A 109 -13.64 11.75 1.81
C ASP A 109 -12.66 12.20 2.92
N ASP A 110 -12.82 11.68 4.12
CA ASP A 110 -11.99 11.91 5.30
C ASP A 110 -10.92 10.81 5.54
N ALA A 111 -10.80 9.83 4.64
CA ALA A 111 -9.76 8.81 4.73
C ALA A 111 -8.35 9.38 4.49
N SER A 112 -7.36 8.68 5.06
CA SER A 112 -5.94 9.03 4.87
C SER A 112 -5.09 7.79 4.66
N PHE A 113 -4.06 7.95 3.82
CA PHE A 113 -3.17 6.89 3.35
C PHE A 113 -1.72 7.25 3.60
N GLY A 114 -0.83 6.25 3.69
CA GLY A 114 0.60 6.51 3.84
C GLY A 114 1.42 5.28 4.15
N GLN A 115 2.73 5.44 4.03
CA GLN A 115 3.74 4.42 4.33
C GLN A 115 4.74 4.99 5.36
N PRO A 116 4.35 5.13 6.64
CA PRO A 116 5.14 5.79 7.67
C PRO A 116 6.26 4.93 8.29
N GLU A 117 6.54 3.74 7.74
CA GLU A 117 7.57 2.81 8.21
C GLU A 117 8.94 3.45 8.39
N ILE A 118 9.27 4.44 7.55
CA ILE A 118 10.54 5.18 7.62
C ILE A 118 10.74 5.89 8.96
N ASN A 119 9.64 6.27 9.63
CA ASN A 119 9.68 6.91 10.95
C ASN A 119 10.13 5.93 12.05
N LEU A 120 10.07 4.62 11.77
CA LEU A 120 10.56 3.54 12.62
C LEU A 120 11.93 3.01 12.14
N GLY A 121 12.54 3.65 11.14
CA GLY A 121 13.82 3.23 10.56
C GLY A 121 13.73 2.00 9.66
N VAL A 122 12.53 1.62 9.22
CA VAL A 122 12.29 0.45 8.35
C VAL A 122 11.58 0.85 7.06
N MET A 123 11.51 -0.07 6.10
CA MET A 123 10.82 0.14 4.81
C MET A 123 9.51 -0.68 4.79
N PRO A 124 8.52 -0.30 3.97
CA PRO A 124 7.27 -1.05 3.84
C PRO A 124 7.54 -2.51 3.44
N GLY A 125 7.16 -3.42 4.33
CA GLY A 125 7.57 -4.83 4.31
C GLY A 125 6.55 -5.77 3.70
N TRP A 126 5.27 -5.40 3.64
CA TRP A 126 4.19 -6.28 3.15
C TRP A 126 3.86 -6.02 1.67
N GLY A 127 4.85 -5.51 0.91
CA GLY A 127 4.79 -5.33 -0.54
C GLY A 127 4.48 -3.91 -1.01
N GLY A 128 4.38 -2.92 -0.12
CA GLY A 128 4.15 -1.51 -0.41
C GLY A 128 5.22 -0.91 -1.33
N THR A 129 6.48 -1.30 -1.16
CA THR A 129 7.60 -0.93 -2.06
C THR A 129 7.43 -1.44 -3.48
N ARG A 130 6.54 -2.41 -3.71
CA ARG A 130 6.27 -3.02 -5.02
C ARG A 130 4.92 -2.61 -5.58
N ARG A 131 3.85 -2.63 -4.79
CA ARG A 131 2.47 -2.35 -5.23
C ARG A 131 2.22 -0.86 -5.40
N LEU A 132 2.67 -0.03 -4.45
CA LEU A 132 2.46 1.42 -4.51
C LEU A 132 3.02 2.06 -5.79
N PRO A 133 4.28 1.87 -6.20
CA PRO A 133 4.81 2.48 -7.42
C PRO A 133 4.13 2.01 -8.71
N ARG A 134 3.47 0.85 -8.71
CA ARG A 134 2.67 0.39 -9.85
C ARG A 134 1.34 1.14 -9.95
N ARG A 135 0.72 1.47 -8.81
CA ARG A 135 -0.53 2.23 -8.74
C ARG A 135 -0.31 3.73 -9.03
N ILE A 136 0.62 4.36 -8.32
CA ILE A 136 0.77 5.84 -8.34
C ILE A 136 2.04 6.35 -9.05
N GLY A 137 2.78 5.45 -9.68
CA GLY A 137 4.06 5.74 -10.30
C GLY A 137 5.22 5.85 -9.29
N PRO A 138 6.47 5.63 -9.75
CA PRO A 138 7.64 5.52 -8.87
C PRO A 138 7.99 6.83 -8.15
N ALA A 139 7.77 7.98 -8.79
CA ALA A 139 8.11 9.27 -8.20
C ALA A 139 7.21 9.63 -7.01
N ALA A 140 5.90 9.42 -7.14
CA ALA A 140 4.96 9.66 -6.04
C ALA A 140 5.16 8.64 -4.92
N ALA A 141 5.30 7.34 -5.25
CA ALA A 141 5.57 6.30 -4.28
C ALA A 141 6.84 6.57 -3.48
N ARG A 142 7.93 7.00 -4.12
CA ARG A 142 9.16 7.39 -3.44
C ARG A 142 8.92 8.53 -2.45
N ARG A 143 8.15 9.55 -2.81
CA ARG A 143 7.81 10.65 -1.90
C ARG A 143 7.02 10.14 -0.69
N TRP A 144 6.03 9.28 -0.89
CA TRP A 144 5.25 8.74 0.23
C TRP A 144 6.14 7.94 1.18
N ILE A 145 6.91 6.99 0.64
CA ILE A 145 7.73 6.07 1.43
C ILE A 145 8.88 6.77 2.13
N MET A 146 9.61 7.67 1.44
CA MET A 146 10.79 8.32 2.02
C MET A 146 10.46 9.47 2.97
N THR A 147 9.23 10.00 2.94
CA THR A 147 8.81 11.06 3.88
C THR A 147 7.93 10.54 5.01
N GLY A 148 7.35 9.35 4.86
CA GLY A 148 6.40 8.79 5.81
C GLY A 148 5.12 9.63 5.99
N ARG A 149 4.84 10.57 5.08
CA ARG A 149 3.73 11.52 5.22
C ARG A 149 2.38 10.82 5.09
N SER A 150 1.38 11.39 5.75
CA SER A 150 -0.02 11.08 5.50
C SER A 150 -0.52 11.80 4.24
N VAL A 151 -1.40 11.15 3.49
CA VAL A 151 -1.94 11.59 2.21
C VAL A 151 -3.45 11.49 2.23
N SER A 152 -4.14 12.57 1.86
CA SER A 152 -5.61 12.60 1.86
C SER A 152 -6.20 11.67 0.80
N ALA A 153 -7.46 11.24 0.99
CA ALA A 153 -8.21 10.50 -0.02
C ALA A 153 -8.22 11.22 -1.38
N LYS A 154 -8.41 12.56 -1.39
CA LYS A 154 -8.40 13.39 -2.60
C LYS A 154 -7.09 13.30 -3.37
N GLU A 155 -5.97 13.43 -2.67
CA GLU A 155 -4.66 13.32 -3.30
C GLU A 155 -4.38 11.88 -3.76
N ALA A 156 -4.73 10.88 -2.94
CA ALA A 156 -4.59 9.46 -3.28
C ALA A 156 -5.39 9.08 -4.54
N HIS A 157 -6.61 9.61 -4.69
CA HIS A 157 -7.43 9.44 -5.89
C HIS A 157 -6.82 10.12 -7.12
N ALA A 158 -6.37 11.39 -6.97
CA ALA A 158 -5.70 12.10 -8.04
C ALA A 158 -4.42 11.41 -8.54
N GLN A 159 -3.76 10.64 -7.67
CA GLN A 159 -2.58 9.85 -7.99
C GLN A 159 -2.89 8.45 -8.53
N GLY A 160 -4.16 8.02 -8.53
CA GLY A 160 -4.60 6.71 -9.03
C GLY A 160 -4.52 5.56 -8.01
N LEU A 161 -4.34 5.85 -6.72
CA LEU A 161 -4.41 4.83 -5.67
C LEU A 161 -5.86 4.44 -5.37
N VAL A 162 -6.72 5.45 -5.16
CA VAL A 162 -8.13 5.29 -4.81
C VAL A 162 -8.96 5.36 -6.09
N ASP A 163 -9.86 4.40 -6.30
CA ASP A 163 -10.69 4.34 -7.50
C ASP A 163 -11.89 5.30 -7.41
N GLN A 164 -12.46 5.47 -6.22
CA GLN A 164 -13.58 6.38 -5.99
C GLN A 164 -13.57 6.93 -4.56
N ILE A 165 -13.92 8.20 -4.41
CA ILE A 165 -14.18 8.85 -3.12
C ILE A 165 -15.68 9.08 -2.98
N VAL A 166 -16.23 8.75 -1.82
CA VAL A 166 -17.64 8.98 -1.48
C VAL A 166 -17.78 9.55 -0.07
N PRO A 167 -18.92 10.17 0.28
CA PRO A 167 -19.23 10.46 1.67
C PRO A 167 -19.14 9.20 2.51
N ARG A 168 -18.65 9.33 3.76
CA ARG A 168 -18.50 8.19 4.67
C ARG A 168 -19.78 7.35 4.83
N THR A 169 -20.95 7.98 4.86
CA THR A 169 -22.26 7.31 4.97
C THR A 169 -22.55 6.36 3.81
N ASP A 170 -21.95 6.62 2.65
CA ASP A 170 -22.23 5.91 1.40
C ASP A 170 -21.12 4.90 1.07
N LEU A 171 -20.08 4.82 1.89
CA LEU A 171 -18.89 4.03 1.62
C LEU A 171 -19.20 2.54 1.46
N LEU A 172 -19.88 1.95 2.44
CA LEU A 172 -20.16 0.52 2.42
C LEU A 172 -21.16 0.16 1.32
N SER A 173 -22.20 0.96 1.11
CA SER A 173 -23.19 0.74 0.05
C SER A 173 -22.54 0.84 -1.34
N THR A 174 -21.64 1.80 -1.54
CA THR A 174 -20.87 1.95 -2.79
C THR A 174 -19.94 0.75 -3.03
N ALA A 175 -19.21 0.32 -2.01
CA ALA A 175 -18.33 -0.85 -2.11
C ALA A 175 -19.09 -2.15 -2.41
N LEU A 176 -20.26 -2.35 -1.78
CA LEU A 176 -21.13 -3.49 -2.03
C LEU A 176 -21.75 -3.44 -3.44
N ALA A 177 -22.15 -2.27 -3.92
CA ALA A 177 -22.65 -2.10 -5.29
C ALA A 177 -21.57 -2.47 -6.32
N LEU A 178 -20.32 -2.04 -6.11
CA LEU A 178 -19.19 -2.41 -6.98
C LEU A 178 -18.92 -3.92 -6.92
N ALA A 179 -18.97 -4.53 -5.73
CA ALA A 179 -18.83 -5.97 -5.55
C ALA A 179 -19.94 -6.75 -6.29
N GLY A 180 -21.18 -6.30 -6.24
CA GLY A 180 -22.33 -6.91 -6.93
C GLY A 180 -22.21 -6.92 -8.46
N ASN A 181 -21.54 -5.90 -9.02
CA ASN A 181 -21.27 -5.77 -10.45
C ASN A 181 -20.00 -6.51 -10.90
N SER A 182 -19.16 -6.94 -9.96
CA SER A 182 -17.90 -7.60 -10.26
C SER A 182 -18.11 -9.09 -10.54
N ARG A 183 -17.32 -9.65 -11.47
CA ARG A 183 -17.39 -11.07 -11.87
C ARG A 183 -16.15 -11.82 -11.37
N LYS A 184 -16.32 -13.12 -11.05
CA LYS A 184 -15.20 -14.02 -10.76
C LYS A 184 -14.21 -13.99 -11.94
N SER A 185 -12.92 -13.86 -11.67
CA SER A 185 -11.90 -13.92 -12.72
C SER A 185 -11.67 -15.40 -13.07
N PRO A 186 -11.77 -15.82 -14.35
CA PRO A 186 -11.52 -17.20 -14.76
C PRO A 186 -10.04 -17.60 -14.73
N ARG A 187 -9.13 -16.71 -14.30
CA ARG A 187 -7.69 -16.96 -14.21
C ARG A 187 -7.19 -16.64 -12.80
N SER A 188 -6.29 -17.49 -12.28
CA SER A 188 -5.42 -17.08 -11.18
C SER A 188 -4.75 -15.77 -11.58
N ARG A 189 -4.96 -14.73 -10.77
CA ARG A 189 -4.53 -13.38 -11.11
C ARG A 189 -3.00 -13.38 -11.10
N SER A 190 -2.38 -13.20 -12.26
CA SER A 190 -0.96 -12.89 -12.29
C SER A 190 -0.78 -11.49 -11.65
N PRO A 191 0.31 -11.22 -10.91
CA PRO A 191 0.55 -9.94 -10.21
C PRO A 191 0.69 -8.68 -11.09
N GLN A 192 0.26 -8.74 -12.35
CA GLN A 192 0.42 -7.71 -13.35
C GLN A 192 -0.93 -7.23 -13.87
N ARG A 193 -1.63 -6.44 -13.07
CA ARG A 193 -2.62 -5.51 -13.63
C ARG A 193 -2.87 -4.37 -12.67
N ASN A 194 -2.06 -3.32 -12.80
CA ASN A 194 -2.41 -1.95 -12.49
C ASN A 194 -1.49 -1.06 -13.32
N SER A 195 -1.81 -0.99 -14.61
CA SER A 195 -1.35 0.09 -15.48
C SER A 195 -2.55 1.02 -15.60
N PRO A 196 -2.42 2.33 -15.32
CA PRO A 196 -3.46 3.27 -15.69
C PRO A 196 -3.66 3.14 -17.20
N SER A 197 -4.92 3.08 -17.65
CA SER A 197 -5.28 3.19 -19.06
C SER A 197 -4.69 4.49 -19.62
N SER A 198 -3.54 4.39 -20.30
CA SER A 198 -2.97 5.51 -21.04
C SER A 198 -3.75 5.63 -22.36
N ALA A 199 -4.79 6.46 -22.35
CA ALA A 199 -5.37 6.96 -23.58
C ALA A 199 -4.28 7.72 -24.36
N ARG A 200 -3.95 7.19 -25.55
CA ARG A 200 -3.25 7.79 -26.69
C ARG A 200 -2.32 8.99 -26.41
N SER A 201 -1.02 8.75 -26.55
CA SER A 201 -0.15 9.67 -27.28
C SER A 201 0.45 8.91 -28.46
N THR A 202 0.11 9.40 -29.65
CA THR A 202 0.62 8.97 -30.95
C THR A 202 2.15 8.90 -30.96
N ARG A 203 2.66 7.89 -31.66
CA ARG A 203 4.01 7.82 -32.23
C ARG A 203 4.52 9.21 -32.63
N GLU A 204 5.62 9.63 -32.03
CA GLU A 204 6.67 10.29 -32.82
C GLU A 204 8.04 9.90 -32.29
N SER A 205 8.68 9.03 -33.06
CA SER A 205 10.08 8.68 -32.94
C SER A 205 10.94 9.92 -33.19
N ARG A 206 11.70 10.37 -32.19
CA ARG A 206 12.95 11.11 -32.44
C ARG A 206 14.08 10.46 -31.68
N ARG A 207 14.99 9.90 -32.48
CA ARG A 207 16.31 9.38 -32.09
C ARG A 207 17.03 10.45 -31.28
N VAL A 208 17.51 10.10 -30.10
CA VAL A 208 18.62 10.82 -29.46
C VAL A 208 19.86 9.98 -29.69
N SER A 209 20.73 10.47 -30.57
CA SER A 209 22.06 9.93 -30.82
C SER A 209 22.96 10.19 -29.60
N PRO A 210 23.88 9.28 -29.24
CA PRO A 210 24.80 9.53 -28.14
C PRO A 210 25.95 10.42 -28.64
N THR A 211 25.95 11.70 -28.28
CA THR A 211 27.17 12.50 -28.35
C THR A 211 27.99 12.22 -27.09
N SER A 212 29.02 11.41 -27.28
CA SER A 212 30.20 11.35 -26.42
C SER A 212 30.77 12.75 -26.24
N SER A 213 30.89 13.21 -24.99
CA SER A 213 31.95 14.15 -24.63
C SER A 213 32.50 13.80 -23.25
N THR A 214 33.76 13.42 -23.30
CA THR A 214 34.70 13.22 -22.22
C THR A 214 34.81 14.49 -21.38
N PHE A 215 34.67 14.40 -20.05
CA PHE A 215 35.33 15.36 -19.18
C PHE A 215 35.74 14.73 -17.84
N GLY A 216 37.05 14.55 -17.69
CA GLY A 216 37.78 14.83 -16.45
C GLY A 216 37.72 13.81 -15.32
N ARG A 217 38.65 12.86 -15.32
CA ARG A 217 39.13 12.17 -14.10
C ARG A 217 40.04 13.11 -13.29
N THR A 218 39.87 13.02 -11.97
CA THR A 218 40.86 13.15 -10.88
C THR A 218 41.53 14.49 -10.58
N SER A 219 41.28 15.00 -9.37
CA SER A 219 42.37 15.22 -8.41
C SER A 219 41.87 15.10 -6.97
N SER A 220 42.35 14.05 -6.30
CA SER A 220 42.32 13.84 -4.85
C SER A 220 43.28 14.79 -4.13
N GLY A 221 42.79 15.50 -3.11
CA GLY A 221 43.60 16.23 -2.14
C GLY A 221 42.91 16.21 -0.77
N PRO A 222 43.63 15.96 0.34
CA PRO A 222 43.03 15.80 1.67
C PRO A 222 42.64 17.15 2.30
N PRO A 223 41.71 17.15 3.29
CA PRO A 223 41.11 18.38 3.81
C PRO A 223 42.06 19.14 4.72
N THR A 224 42.21 20.45 4.46
CA THR A 224 42.92 21.38 5.34
C THR A 224 42.09 21.70 6.57
N ARG A 225 42.65 21.40 7.75
CA ARG A 225 42.11 21.77 9.07
C ARG A 225 42.21 23.29 9.27
N ARG A 226 41.11 23.96 9.61
CA ARG A 226 41.13 25.30 10.22
C ARG A 226 41.07 25.16 11.75
N PRO A 227 41.86 25.93 12.52
CA PRO A 227 41.87 25.85 13.98
C PRO A 227 40.67 26.56 14.62
N ALA A 228 40.22 26.01 15.74
CA ALA A 228 39.17 26.53 16.59
C ALA A 228 39.57 27.86 17.26
N CYS A 229 38.73 28.88 17.15
CA CYS A 229 38.76 30.03 18.06
C CYS A 229 38.05 29.63 19.37
N ARG A 230 38.74 29.78 20.50
CA ARG A 230 38.15 29.76 21.84
C ARG A 230 37.61 31.16 22.20
N PRO A 231 36.60 31.25 23.09
CA PRO A 231 35.96 32.51 23.44
C PRO A 231 36.76 33.29 24.48
N SER A 232 36.56 34.62 24.48
CA SER A 232 36.82 35.55 25.59
C SER A 232 35.55 35.75 26.38
#